data_AF-E3J1F3-F1
#
_entry.id   AF-E3J1F3-F1
#
_cell.length_a   1.000
_cell.length_b   1.000
_cell.length_c   1.000
_cell.angle_alpha   90.00
_cell.angle_beta   90.00
_cell.angle_gamma   90.00
#
_symmetry.space_group_name_H-M   'P 1'
#
loop_
_entity.id
_entity.type
_entity.pdbx_description
1 polymer ?
#
loop_
_entity_poly.entity_id
_entity_poly.type
_entity_poly.pdbx_seq_one_letter_code
_entity_poly.pdbx_strand_id
1 'polypeptide(L)'
;MPAAANSLDRIKNLLTGPLCGWPSEKVDVFLNENALGDLSFKLAKMIVETSDVLFFYYVGHGQSTLNEDLCMGLVDTSADPVEREFSGLLMAAIRRMLSHSRARVRVIVLDCCFSGIATENRQGNSDEAEYFADIAKVSGAYTLTASEAHAPARYEAGPSPLTQFTKNFCDLIQHGIPGEPLPLTLNLIFPHLRDRLLEQSLPAPTQLNIDRGSSFVFARNAVSPELRFDPRVEVERLRIALREAQERESELRNTANDLMNELNKLRSRSSSSQDRRDLSKAEVDRNEGNGKPDSDTWDFFVSYTGADLQWAEWVAAVLEDAGYRVLIQAWDFVVGSNWQLQMLHGIRSSARMIALLSSSYLSSVYGQSEWQATLRADPDGIQRKLLPVRIEDCPRPGLLDTIVSLDLFGLDEDAARRRLLQAVAGAVSGRVKPSEKPKFPFR
;
A
#
# COMPACT_ATOMS: atom_id res chain seq x y z
N MET A 1 -9.88 -34.63 7.93
CA MET A 1 -10.19 -33.47 8.80
C MET A 1 -11.58 -32.93 8.45
N PRO A 2 -12.64 -33.18 9.24
CA PRO A 2 -14.01 -32.75 8.92
C PRO A 2 -14.14 -31.24 8.65
N ALA A 3 -13.36 -30.43 9.38
CA ALA A 3 -13.34 -28.98 9.18
C ALA A 3 -12.93 -28.55 7.77
N ALA A 4 -12.04 -29.28 7.09
CA ALA A 4 -11.68 -28.98 5.71
C ALA A 4 -12.85 -29.22 4.74
N ALA A 5 -13.51 -30.37 4.85
CA ALA A 5 -14.64 -30.70 3.97
C ALA A 5 -15.79 -29.68 4.11
N ASN A 6 -16.14 -29.33 5.36
CA ASN A 6 -17.16 -28.32 5.63
C ASN A 6 -16.77 -26.93 5.11
N SER A 7 -15.48 -26.56 5.21
CA SER A 7 -14.96 -25.28 4.73
C SER A 7 -14.95 -25.19 3.21
N LEU A 8 -14.63 -26.30 2.54
CA LEU A 8 -14.71 -26.45 1.08
C LEU A 8 -16.14 -26.24 0.58
N ASP A 9 -17.11 -26.89 1.23
CA ASP A 9 -18.54 -26.72 0.92
C ASP A 9 -19.01 -25.29 1.21
N ARG A 10 -18.54 -24.68 2.30
CA ARG A 10 -18.88 -23.30 2.68
C ARG A 10 -18.38 -22.29 1.65
N ILE A 11 -17.15 -22.44 1.15
CA ILE A 11 -16.60 -21.58 0.10
C ILE A 11 -17.33 -21.80 -1.23
N LYS A 12 -17.57 -23.06 -1.63
CA LYS A 12 -18.35 -23.35 -2.83
C LYS A 12 -19.70 -22.65 -2.81
N ASN A 13 -20.45 -22.79 -1.71
CA ASN A 13 -21.75 -22.16 -1.53
C ASN A 13 -21.69 -20.63 -1.54
N LEU A 14 -20.62 -20.04 -0.98
CA LEU A 14 -20.41 -18.60 -1.04
C LEU A 14 -20.18 -18.11 -2.47
N LEU A 15 -19.31 -18.80 -3.22
CA LEU A 15 -18.95 -18.45 -4.59
C LEU A 15 -20.15 -18.56 -5.54
N THR A 16 -20.89 -19.66 -5.47
CA THR A 16 -22.08 -19.87 -6.33
C THR A 16 -23.33 -19.16 -5.81
N GLY A 17 -23.24 -18.56 -4.62
CA GLY A 17 -24.32 -17.81 -4.00
C GLY A 17 -24.53 -16.42 -4.62
N PRO A 18 -25.61 -15.71 -4.24
CA PRO A 18 -26.02 -14.44 -4.87
C PRO A 18 -25.07 -13.27 -4.61
N LEU A 19 -24.16 -13.39 -3.64
CA LEU A 19 -23.18 -12.35 -3.32
C LEU A 19 -21.99 -12.38 -4.30
N CYS A 20 -21.56 -13.54 -4.77
CA CYS A 20 -20.42 -13.69 -5.68
C CYS A 20 -20.85 -14.05 -7.11
N GLY A 21 -21.90 -14.88 -7.26
CA GLY A 21 -22.56 -15.15 -8.55
C GLY A 21 -21.77 -16.02 -9.52
N TRP A 22 -20.87 -16.88 -9.03
CA TRP A 22 -20.07 -17.76 -9.90
C TRP A 22 -20.94 -18.87 -10.49
N PRO A 23 -20.79 -19.20 -11.80
CA PRO A 23 -21.52 -20.31 -12.40
C PRO A 23 -21.09 -21.64 -11.75
N SER A 24 -22.07 -22.41 -11.27
CA SER A 24 -21.80 -23.66 -10.53
C SER A 24 -21.01 -24.70 -11.33
N GLU A 25 -21.19 -24.73 -12.65
CA GLU A 25 -20.51 -25.60 -13.61
C GLU A 25 -19.06 -25.17 -13.90
N LYS A 26 -18.63 -24.03 -13.34
CA LYS A 26 -17.25 -23.52 -13.42
C LYS A 26 -16.52 -23.62 -12.07
N VAL A 27 -17.13 -24.29 -11.08
CA VAL A 27 -16.54 -24.51 -9.75
C VAL A 27 -16.41 -26.01 -9.51
N ASP A 28 -15.23 -26.54 -9.81
CA ASP A 28 -14.89 -27.93 -9.51
C ASP A 28 -14.37 -28.09 -8.08
N VAL A 29 -14.73 -29.22 -7.45
CA VAL A 29 -14.33 -29.54 -6.07
C VAL A 29 -13.61 -30.88 -6.06
N PHE A 30 -12.40 -30.86 -5.52
CA PHE A 30 -11.57 -32.04 -5.29
C PHE A 30 -11.55 -32.34 -3.80
N LEU A 31 -12.24 -33.40 -3.38
CA LEU A 31 -12.40 -33.76 -1.97
C LEU A 31 -11.64 -35.06 -1.67
N ASN A 32 -10.75 -35.01 -0.66
CA ASN A 32 -9.98 -36.17 -0.20
C ASN A 32 -9.22 -36.88 -1.34
N GLU A 33 -8.55 -36.12 -2.20
CA GLU A 33 -7.66 -36.68 -3.20
C GLU A 33 -6.50 -37.42 -2.53
N ASN A 34 -6.27 -38.66 -2.94
CA ASN A 34 -5.30 -39.54 -2.27
C ASN A 34 -3.85 -39.20 -2.63
N ALA A 35 -3.60 -38.99 -3.91
CA ALA A 35 -2.25 -38.77 -4.45
C ALA A 35 -2.28 -37.81 -5.64
N LEU A 36 -1.09 -37.31 -6.02
CA LEU A 36 -0.94 -36.33 -7.09
C LEU A 36 -1.42 -36.81 -8.47
N GLY A 37 -1.28 -38.11 -8.76
CA GLY A 37 -1.55 -38.80 -10.03
C GLY A 37 -2.21 -37.95 -11.12
N ASP A 38 -3.49 -38.20 -11.39
CA ASP A 38 -4.27 -37.44 -12.37
C ASP A 38 -4.65 -36.03 -11.90
N LEU A 39 -4.63 -35.76 -10.59
CA LEU A 39 -4.95 -34.46 -10.02
C LEU A 39 -4.05 -33.37 -10.58
N SER A 40 -2.73 -33.63 -10.66
CA SER A 40 -1.75 -32.69 -11.19
C SER A 40 -2.05 -32.27 -12.64
N PHE A 41 -2.43 -33.22 -13.48
CA PHE A 41 -2.82 -32.97 -14.88
C PHE A 41 -4.16 -32.22 -14.98
N LYS A 42 -5.14 -32.56 -14.14
CA LYS A 42 -6.43 -31.84 -14.08
C LYS A 42 -6.24 -30.39 -13.67
N LEU A 43 -5.48 -30.14 -12.60
CA LEU A 43 -5.17 -28.80 -12.12
C LEU A 43 -4.42 -27.99 -13.18
N ALA A 44 -3.37 -28.56 -13.78
CA ALA A 44 -2.61 -27.89 -14.84
C ALA A 44 -3.52 -27.49 -16.01
N LYS A 45 -4.37 -28.40 -16.47
CA LYS A 45 -5.33 -28.13 -17.56
C LYS A 45 -6.28 -26.99 -17.19
N MET A 46 -6.94 -27.07 -16.03
CA MET A 46 -7.89 -26.05 -15.58
C MET A 46 -7.25 -24.67 -15.43
N ILE A 47 -6.06 -24.61 -14.82
CA ILE A 47 -5.33 -23.36 -14.59
C ILE A 47 -4.93 -22.71 -15.92
N VAL A 48 -4.46 -23.49 -16.88
CA VAL A 48 -4.01 -23.01 -18.20
C VAL A 48 -5.19 -22.58 -19.09
N GLU A 49 -6.29 -23.33 -19.06
CA GLU A 49 -7.46 -23.07 -19.91
C GLU A 49 -8.34 -21.90 -19.40
N THR A 50 -8.24 -21.54 -18.12
CA THR A 50 -8.98 -20.40 -17.55
C THR A 50 -8.45 -19.06 -18.06
N SER A 51 -9.31 -18.22 -18.62
CA SER A 51 -8.95 -16.98 -19.30
C SER A 51 -9.36 -15.68 -18.60
N ASP A 52 -10.41 -15.67 -17.78
CA ASP A 52 -10.89 -14.46 -17.13
C ASP A 52 -10.46 -14.39 -15.66
N VAL A 53 -11.10 -15.19 -14.80
CA VAL A 53 -10.79 -15.25 -13.37
C VAL A 53 -10.53 -16.70 -12.98
N LEU A 54 -9.33 -16.95 -12.44
CA LEU A 54 -8.98 -18.21 -11.81
C LEU A 54 -9.05 -18.02 -10.30
N PHE A 55 -9.81 -18.87 -9.61
CA PHE A 55 -9.86 -18.94 -8.16
C PHE A 55 -9.42 -20.34 -7.72
N PHE A 56 -8.28 -20.41 -7.03
CA PHE A 56 -7.76 -21.63 -6.43
C PHE A 56 -7.89 -21.52 -4.91
N TYR A 57 -8.64 -22.44 -4.31
CA TYR A 57 -8.76 -22.54 -2.86
C TYR A 57 -8.33 -23.92 -2.39
N TYR A 58 -7.38 -23.94 -1.46
CA TYR A 58 -6.94 -25.15 -0.79
C TYR A 58 -7.25 -25.06 0.70
N VAL A 59 -7.77 -26.14 1.28
CA VAL A 59 -7.97 -26.29 2.71
C VAL A 59 -7.55 -27.68 3.16
N GLY A 60 -6.75 -27.75 4.21
CA GLY A 60 -6.17 -29.03 4.63
C GLY A 60 -4.91 -28.88 5.47
N HIS A 61 -4.07 -29.92 5.43
CA HIS A 61 -2.79 -29.92 6.12
C HIS A 61 -1.74 -29.21 5.26
N GLY A 62 -1.21 -28.12 5.78
CA GLY A 62 -0.05 -27.42 5.20
C GLY A 62 1.19 -27.74 6.03
N GLN A 63 2.30 -28.01 5.36
CA GLN A 63 3.56 -28.34 6.01
C GLN A 63 4.71 -27.70 5.23
N SER A 64 5.73 -27.22 5.94
CA SER A 64 6.96 -26.76 5.31
C SER A 64 7.78 -27.96 4.80
N THR A 65 8.42 -27.81 3.64
CA THR A 65 9.38 -28.78 3.08
C THR A 65 10.80 -28.49 3.56
N LEU A 66 11.79 -29.30 3.15
CA LEU A 66 13.20 -29.07 3.55
C LEU A 66 13.77 -27.82 2.87
N ASN A 67 13.32 -27.54 1.65
CA ASN A 67 13.61 -26.28 0.93
C ASN A 67 12.64 -25.16 1.34
N GLU A 68 11.98 -25.35 2.48
CA GLU A 68 11.03 -24.46 3.10
C GLU A 68 9.82 -24.05 2.22
N ASP A 69 9.60 -24.66 1.06
CA ASP A 69 8.36 -24.46 0.26
C ASP A 69 7.13 -25.00 1.00
N LEU A 70 5.96 -24.46 0.67
CA LEU A 70 4.69 -24.95 1.23
C LEU A 70 4.25 -26.23 0.51
N CYS A 71 4.13 -27.30 1.26
CA CYS A 71 3.48 -28.53 0.82
C CYS A 71 2.02 -28.57 1.31
N MET A 72 1.10 -28.58 0.35
CA MET A 72 -0.32 -28.84 0.56
C MET A 72 -0.56 -30.35 0.55
N GLY A 73 -0.91 -30.91 1.70
CA GLY A 73 -1.12 -32.33 1.90
C GLY A 73 -2.37 -32.87 1.19
N LEU A 74 -2.20 -34.04 0.59
CA LEU A 74 -3.23 -34.96 0.11
C LEU A 74 -3.44 -36.06 1.17
N VAL A 75 -4.39 -36.98 0.97
CA VAL A 75 -4.71 -38.01 1.99
C VAL A 75 -3.50 -38.90 2.29
N ASP A 76 -2.75 -39.30 1.26
CA ASP A 76 -1.59 -40.21 1.39
C ASP A 76 -0.25 -39.47 1.43
N THR A 77 -0.24 -38.15 1.63
CA THR A 77 1.01 -37.39 1.72
C THR A 77 1.82 -37.82 2.95
N SER A 78 3.10 -38.14 2.72
CA SER A 78 3.98 -38.62 3.79
C SER A 78 4.24 -37.54 4.85
N ALA A 79 4.32 -37.97 6.10
CA ALA A 79 4.75 -37.14 7.21
C ALA A 79 6.29 -37.01 7.26
N ASP A 80 7.04 -37.84 6.55
CA ASP A 80 8.48 -37.72 6.45
C ASP A 80 8.86 -36.49 5.59
N PRO A 81 9.75 -35.58 6.06
CA PRO A 81 10.09 -34.37 5.33
C PRO A 81 10.65 -34.58 3.92
N VAL A 82 11.37 -35.68 3.67
CA VAL A 82 11.95 -35.98 2.35
C VAL A 82 10.89 -36.55 1.42
N GLU A 83 10.12 -37.54 1.87
CA GLU A 83 9.08 -38.18 1.05
C GLU A 83 7.90 -37.25 0.76
N ARG A 84 7.63 -36.29 1.64
CA ARG A 84 6.56 -35.30 1.49
C ARG A 84 6.68 -34.51 0.20
N GLU A 85 7.90 -34.15 -0.21
CA GLU A 85 8.16 -33.39 -1.44
C GLU A 85 7.69 -34.12 -2.71
N PHE A 86 7.56 -35.45 -2.65
CA PHE A 86 7.15 -36.30 -3.77
C PHE A 86 5.69 -36.76 -3.68
N SER A 87 5.07 -36.64 -2.50
CA SER A 87 3.73 -37.17 -2.22
C SER A 87 2.68 -36.09 -1.95
N GLY A 88 3.09 -34.83 -1.81
CA GLY A 88 2.19 -33.68 -1.60
C GLY A 88 2.22 -32.67 -2.73
N LEU A 89 1.23 -31.77 -2.74
CA LEU A 89 1.11 -30.72 -3.75
C LEU A 89 1.92 -29.49 -3.33
N LEU A 90 3.03 -29.25 -4.02
CA LEU A 90 3.92 -28.12 -3.71
C LEU A 90 3.38 -26.80 -4.26
N MET A 91 3.54 -25.73 -3.48
CA MET A 91 3.20 -24.38 -3.92
C MET A 91 4.06 -23.95 -5.12
N ALA A 92 5.33 -24.35 -5.20
CA ALA A 92 6.16 -24.15 -6.39
C ALA A 92 5.54 -24.76 -7.65
N ALA A 93 4.91 -25.93 -7.56
CA ALA A 93 4.25 -26.57 -8.70
C ALA A 93 3.02 -25.76 -9.16
N ILE A 94 2.19 -25.29 -8.23
CA ILE A 94 1.04 -24.41 -8.53
C ILE A 94 1.51 -23.08 -9.14
N ARG A 95 2.53 -22.45 -8.57
CA ARG A 95 3.14 -21.21 -9.10
C ARG A 95 3.60 -21.37 -10.54
N ARG A 96 4.25 -22.49 -10.87
CA ARG A 96 4.65 -22.82 -12.25
C ARG A 96 3.46 -23.07 -13.18
N MET A 97 2.36 -23.66 -12.71
CA MET A 97 1.14 -23.78 -13.52
C MET A 97 0.52 -22.39 -13.79
N LEU A 98 0.54 -21.51 -12.79
CA LEU A 98 -0.02 -20.16 -12.88
C LEU A 98 0.74 -19.23 -13.83
N SER A 99 2.05 -19.40 -14.00
CA SER A 99 2.84 -18.63 -14.97
C SER A 99 2.44 -18.90 -16.42
N HIS A 100 1.84 -20.07 -16.68
CA HIS A 100 1.26 -20.44 -17.98
C HIS A 100 -0.25 -20.17 -18.09
N SER A 101 -0.90 -19.71 -17.02
CA SER A 101 -2.33 -19.41 -17.03
C SER A 101 -2.64 -18.21 -17.91
N ARG A 102 -3.78 -18.25 -18.61
CA ARG A 102 -4.29 -17.14 -19.42
C ARG A 102 -5.22 -16.20 -18.65
N ALA A 103 -5.50 -16.49 -17.38
CA ALA A 103 -6.43 -15.73 -16.58
C ALA A 103 -6.04 -14.24 -16.51
N ARG A 104 -7.01 -13.33 -16.53
CA ARG A 104 -6.73 -11.91 -16.27
C ARG A 104 -6.50 -11.66 -14.78
N VAL A 105 -7.22 -12.40 -13.92
CA VAL A 105 -7.11 -12.36 -12.47
C VAL A 105 -6.88 -13.77 -11.94
N ARG A 106 -5.91 -13.94 -11.03
CA ARG A 106 -5.59 -15.20 -10.36
C ARG A 106 -5.68 -14.98 -8.86
N VAL A 107 -6.68 -15.57 -8.23
CA VAL A 107 -6.86 -15.53 -6.77
C VAL A 107 -6.48 -16.89 -6.21
N ILE A 108 -5.58 -16.89 -5.24
CA ILE A 108 -5.14 -18.08 -4.51
C ILE A 108 -5.50 -17.86 -3.05
N VAL A 109 -6.24 -18.80 -2.46
CA VAL A 109 -6.60 -18.77 -1.04
C VAL A 109 -6.13 -20.07 -0.40
N LEU A 110 -5.27 -19.97 0.60
CA LEU A 110 -4.63 -21.12 1.25
C LEU A 110 -5.02 -21.18 2.73
N ASP A 111 -5.93 -22.08 3.06
CA ASP A 111 -6.42 -22.32 4.41
C ASP A 111 -5.77 -23.57 5.02
N CYS A 112 -4.50 -23.42 5.38
CA CYS A 112 -3.71 -24.48 5.97
C CYS A 112 -2.58 -23.91 6.85
N CYS A 113 -1.99 -24.76 7.70
CA CYS A 113 -0.85 -24.37 8.53
C CYS A 113 0.35 -23.95 7.68
N PHE A 114 1.13 -22.99 8.17
CA PHE A 114 2.33 -22.48 7.49
C PHE A 114 2.04 -21.88 6.11
N SER A 115 0.78 -21.58 5.79
CA SER A 115 0.37 -21.06 4.49
C SER A 115 1.03 -19.72 4.16
N GLY A 116 1.41 -18.92 5.17
CA GLY A 116 2.15 -17.66 4.99
C GLY A 116 3.49 -17.79 4.25
N ILE A 117 4.09 -18.98 4.19
CA ILE A 117 5.26 -19.28 3.33
C ILE A 117 4.96 -18.91 1.86
N ALA A 118 3.70 -19.06 1.43
CA ALA A 118 3.26 -18.69 0.09
C ALA A 118 3.22 -17.16 -0.17
N THR A 119 3.47 -16.35 0.85
CA THR A 119 3.54 -14.89 0.74
C THR A 119 4.90 -14.31 1.13
N GLU A 120 5.78 -15.12 1.72
CA GLU A 120 7.13 -14.69 2.10
C GLU A 120 8.05 -14.55 0.88
N ASN A 121 8.85 -13.48 0.90
CA ASN A 121 9.97 -13.31 -0.02
C ASN A 121 11.15 -14.13 0.50
N ARG A 122 11.40 -15.29 -0.10
CA ARG A 122 12.65 -16.01 0.13
C ARG A 122 13.83 -15.21 -0.41
N GLN A 123 14.84 -15.00 0.44
CA GLN A 123 16.17 -14.58 0.01
C GLN A 123 17.03 -15.84 -0.15
N GLY A 124 17.41 -16.22 -1.37
CA GLY A 124 18.64 -16.98 -1.60
C GLY A 124 18.62 -18.08 -2.66
N ASN A 125 18.67 -17.73 -3.95
CA ASN A 125 19.57 -18.31 -4.97
C ASN A 125 19.36 -17.66 -6.35
N SER A 126 20.35 -17.78 -7.24
CA SER A 126 20.38 -17.15 -8.57
C SER A 126 19.24 -17.55 -9.53
N ASP A 127 18.57 -18.68 -9.28
CA ASP A 127 17.39 -19.13 -10.07
C ASP A 127 16.09 -18.42 -9.63
N GLU A 128 16.12 -17.69 -8.51
CA GLU A 128 14.94 -17.01 -7.93
C GLU A 128 14.64 -15.65 -8.57
N ALA A 129 15.63 -15.03 -9.22
CA ALA A 129 15.39 -13.82 -10.01
C ALA A 129 14.48 -14.10 -11.21
N GLU A 130 14.57 -15.30 -11.79
CA GLU A 130 13.69 -15.78 -12.86
C GLU A 130 12.29 -16.15 -12.32
N TYR A 131 12.23 -16.71 -11.11
CA TYR A 131 11.02 -17.07 -10.37
C TYR A 131 10.11 -15.88 -10.00
N PHE A 132 10.69 -14.81 -9.47
CA PHE A 132 9.96 -13.57 -9.22
C PHE A 132 9.72 -12.78 -10.49
N ALA A 133 10.60 -12.87 -11.49
CA ALA A 133 10.31 -12.31 -12.80
C ALA A 133 9.08 -12.98 -13.43
N ASP A 134 8.87 -14.30 -13.26
CA ASP A 134 7.71 -14.99 -13.83
C ASP A 134 6.41 -14.72 -13.08
N ILE A 135 6.41 -14.62 -11.75
CA ILE A 135 5.20 -14.22 -10.99
C ILE A 135 4.94 -12.70 -11.10
N ALA A 136 5.97 -11.85 -11.18
CA ALA A 136 5.82 -10.40 -11.41
C ALA A 136 5.48 -10.05 -12.87
N LYS A 137 5.81 -10.91 -13.84
CA LYS A 137 5.31 -10.83 -15.23
C LYS A 137 3.83 -11.22 -15.32
N VAL A 138 3.30 -11.94 -14.34
CA VAL A 138 1.88 -12.31 -14.25
C VAL A 138 1.10 -11.20 -13.56
N SER A 139 0.72 -10.18 -14.34
CA SER A 139 -0.26 -9.17 -13.91
C SER A 139 -1.53 -9.83 -13.36
N GLY A 140 -2.02 -9.36 -12.21
CA GLY A 140 -3.35 -9.73 -11.70
C GLY A 140 -3.39 -10.91 -10.71
N ALA A 141 -2.29 -11.19 -10.00
CA ALA A 141 -2.25 -12.24 -8.97
C ALA A 141 -2.55 -11.70 -7.56
N TYR A 142 -3.35 -12.44 -6.80
CA TYR A 142 -3.68 -12.16 -5.41
C TYR A 142 -3.61 -13.46 -4.60
N THR A 143 -2.74 -13.54 -3.61
CA THR A 143 -2.61 -14.68 -2.69
C THR A 143 -3.04 -14.26 -1.30
N LEU A 144 -3.92 -15.05 -0.68
CA LEU A 144 -4.42 -14.87 0.69
C LEU A 144 -4.20 -16.16 1.46
N THR A 145 -3.73 -16.06 2.70
CA THR A 145 -3.39 -17.23 3.52
C THR A 145 -4.06 -17.13 4.89
N ALA A 146 -4.34 -18.28 5.50
CA ALA A 146 -5.00 -18.35 6.79
C ALA A 146 -4.11 -18.00 7.99
N SER A 147 -2.80 -18.04 7.80
CA SER A 147 -1.83 -17.82 8.87
C SER A 147 -0.53 -17.23 8.35
N GLU A 148 0.26 -16.68 9.26
CA GLU A 148 1.68 -16.38 9.04
C GLU A 148 2.48 -17.67 8.74
N ALA A 149 3.70 -17.50 8.22
CA ALA A 149 4.52 -18.61 7.71
C ALA A 149 4.95 -19.61 8.77
N HIS A 150 5.01 -19.21 10.04
CA HIS A 150 5.39 -20.06 11.17
C HIS A 150 4.23 -20.32 12.16
N ALA A 151 3.01 -19.89 11.81
CA ALA A 151 1.83 -20.07 12.64
C ALA A 151 0.95 -21.23 12.12
N PRO A 152 0.40 -22.08 13.01
CA PRO A 152 -0.59 -23.08 12.61
C PRO A 152 -1.96 -22.44 12.41
N ALA A 153 -2.68 -22.85 11.36
CA ALA A 153 -4.09 -22.51 11.17
C ALA A 153 -4.96 -23.22 12.22
N ARG A 154 -6.10 -22.63 12.58
CA ARG A 154 -7.03 -23.16 13.61
C ARG A 154 -8.38 -23.54 13.02
N TYR A 155 -9.10 -24.45 13.68
CA TYR A 155 -10.46 -24.86 13.32
C TYR A 155 -11.33 -25.01 14.58
N GLU A 156 -12.65 -24.99 14.40
CA GLU A 156 -13.62 -25.09 15.48
C GLU A 156 -13.70 -26.51 16.08
N ALA A 157 -14.13 -26.58 17.34
CA ALA A 157 -14.61 -27.82 17.93
C ALA A 157 -16.13 -27.93 17.73
N GLY A 158 -16.66 -29.16 17.62
CA GLY A 158 -18.09 -29.39 17.54
C GLY A 158 -18.51 -30.34 16.41
N PRO A 159 -19.83 -30.50 16.17
CA PRO A 159 -20.38 -31.49 15.25
C PRO A 159 -20.19 -31.14 13.77
N SER A 160 -20.15 -29.84 13.43
CA SER A 160 -19.96 -29.34 12.06
C SER A 160 -18.88 -28.25 12.04
N PRO A 161 -17.62 -28.58 12.36
CA PRO A 161 -16.58 -27.58 12.52
C PRO A 161 -16.20 -26.95 11.17
N LEU A 162 -15.83 -25.67 11.17
CA LEU A 162 -15.15 -25.00 10.06
C LEU A 162 -13.71 -24.64 10.47
N THR A 163 -12.85 -24.38 9.49
CA THR A 163 -11.60 -23.67 9.77
C THR A 163 -11.93 -22.24 10.19
N GLN A 164 -11.16 -21.70 11.13
CA GLN A 164 -11.41 -20.37 11.67
C GLN A 164 -11.25 -19.27 10.62
N PHE A 165 -10.31 -19.45 9.69
CA PHE A 165 -10.14 -18.56 8.56
C PHE A 165 -11.36 -18.58 7.65
N THR A 166 -11.77 -19.75 7.12
CA THR A 166 -12.90 -19.84 6.20
C THR A 166 -14.20 -19.36 6.84
N LYS A 167 -14.44 -19.71 8.11
CA LYS A 167 -15.59 -19.20 8.85
C LYS A 167 -15.60 -17.67 8.87
N ASN A 168 -14.53 -17.04 9.35
CA ASN A 168 -14.49 -15.58 9.48
C ASN A 168 -14.55 -14.88 8.11
N PHE A 169 -13.91 -15.44 7.08
CA PHE A 169 -13.97 -14.91 5.71
C PHE A 169 -15.39 -14.97 5.14
N CYS A 170 -16.05 -16.13 5.21
CA CYS A 170 -17.41 -16.28 4.70
C CYS A 170 -18.42 -15.46 5.51
N ASP A 171 -18.30 -15.45 6.84
CA ASP A 171 -19.18 -14.67 7.70
C ASP A 171 -19.05 -13.17 7.41
N LEU A 172 -17.83 -12.66 7.23
CA LEU A 172 -17.59 -11.25 6.90
C LEU A 172 -18.29 -10.84 5.60
N ILE A 173 -18.21 -11.68 4.56
CA ILE A 173 -18.87 -11.39 3.27
C ILE A 173 -20.39 -11.51 3.38
N GLN A 174 -20.90 -12.51 4.10
CA GLN A 174 -22.34 -12.75 4.24
C GLN A 174 -23.05 -11.68 5.07
N HIS A 175 -22.41 -11.18 6.13
CA HIS A 175 -22.95 -10.06 6.91
C HIS A 175 -22.68 -8.72 6.23
N GLY A 176 -21.64 -8.66 5.41
CA GLY A 176 -21.16 -7.45 4.78
C GLY A 176 -20.33 -6.59 5.72
N ILE A 177 -19.76 -5.52 5.17
CA ILE A 177 -18.85 -4.62 5.86
C ILE A 177 -19.44 -3.20 5.87
N PRO A 178 -19.89 -2.68 7.03
CA PRO A 178 -20.37 -1.30 7.13
C PRO A 178 -19.28 -0.30 6.74
N GLY A 179 -19.68 0.77 6.04
CA GLY A 179 -18.74 1.79 5.56
C GLY A 179 -17.94 1.38 4.32
N GLU A 180 -18.14 0.18 3.77
CA GLU A 180 -17.55 -0.23 2.49
C GLU A 180 -18.57 -0.09 1.33
N PRO A 181 -18.11 0.11 0.09
CA PRO A 181 -18.98 0.24 -1.07
C PRO A 181 -19.69 -1.07 -1.42
N LEU A 182 -20.66 -1.01 -2.35
CA LEU A 182 -21.38 -2.20 -2.83
C LEU A 182 -20.45 -3.27 -3.44
N PRO A 183 -19.51 -2.96 -4.36
CA PRO A 183 -18.52 -3.93 -4.78
C PRO A 183 -17.45 -4.11 -3.70
N LEU A 184 -17.33 -5.32 -3.14
CA LEU A 184 -16.23 -5.68 -2.24
C LEU A 184 -15.11 -6.35 -3.03
N THR A 185 -13.94 -5.71 -3.03
CA THR A 185 -12.69 -6.33 -3.51
C THR A 185 -11.99 -7.06 -2.37
N LEU A 186 -11.06 -7.97 -2.70
CA LEU A 186 -10.27 -8.64 -1.66
C LEU A 186 -9.40 -7.66 -0.85
N ASN A 187 -8.97 -6.56 -1.47
CA ASN A 187 -8.26 -5.48 -0.77
C ASN A 187 -9.11 -4.76 0.27
N LEU A 188 -10.41 -4.63 0.02
CA LEU A 188 -11.34 -4.08 1.03
C LEU A 188 -11.65 -5.13 2.09
N ILE A 189 -11.78 -6.41 1.71
CA ILE A 189 -12.11 -7.49 2.66
C ILE A 189 -10.95 -7.78 3.63
N PHE A 190 -9.70 -7.76 3.16
CA PHE A 190 -8.55 -8.24 3.92
C PHE A 190 -8.30 -7.51 5.26
N PRO A 191 -8.29 -6.16 5.33
CA PRO A 191 -8.08 -5.45 6.60
C PRO A 191 -9.10 -5.87 7.66
N HIS A 192 -10.39 -5.89 7.31
CA HIS A 192 -11.46 -6.30 8.22
C HIS A 192 -11.37 -7.77 8.63
N LEU A 193 -10.96 -8.66 7.71
CA LEU A 193 -10.71 -10.07 8.03
C LEU A 193 -9.57 -10.22 9.04
N ARG A 194 -8.46 -9.50 8.81
CA ARG A 194 -7.28 -9.54 9.68
C ARG A 194 -7.64 -9.04 11.07
N ASP A 195 -8.27 -7.88 11.17
CA ASP A 195 -8.63 -7.27 12.46
C ASP A 195 -9.58 -8.20 13.24
N ARG A 196 -10.58 -8.77 12.58
CA ARG A 196 -11.51 -9.75 13.16
C ARG A 196 -10.82 -11.01 13.69
N LEU A 197 -9.82 -11.53 12.98
CA LEU A 197 -9.06 -12.71 13.43
C LEU A 197 -8.16 -12.36 14.62
N LEU A 198 -7.49 -11.21 14.59
CA LEU A 198 -6.64 -10.74 15.68
C LEU A 198 -7.44 -10.47 16.97
N GLU A 199 -8.61 -9.84 16.87
CA GLU A 199 -9.53 -9.62 18.00
C GLU A 199 -9.95 -10.93 18.69
N GLN A 200 -10.06 -12.01 17.92
CA GLN A 200 -10.38 -13.35 18.42
C GLN A 200 -9.14 -14.14 18.90
N SER A 201 -7.95 -13.50 18.92
CA SER A 201 -6.68 -14.17 19.24
C SER A 201 -6.40 -15.38 18.33
N LEU A 202 -6.77 -15.27 17.07
CA LEU A 202 -6.52 -16.24 16.01
C LEU A 202 -5.28 -15.83 15.18
N PRO A 203 -4.66 -16.77 14.45
CA PRO A 203 -3.53 -16.47 13.57
C PRO A 203 -3.85 -15.33 12.60
N ALA A 204 -2.91 -14.42 12.40
CA ALA A 204 -3.06 -13.33 11.45
C ALA A 204 -3.00 -13.88 10.01
N PRO A 205 -3.95 -13.54 9.13
CA PRO A 205 -3.86 -13.86 7.72
C PRO A 205 -2.80 -12.98 7.07
N THR A 206 -2.15 -13.48 6.02
CA THR A 206 -1.21 -12.70 5.21
C THR A 206 -1.69 -12.62 3.75
N GLN A 207 -1.26 -11.58 3.04
CA GLN A 207 -1.59 -11.40 1.63
C GLN A 207 -0.37 -11.02 0.80
N LEU A 208 -0.37 -11.43 -0.46
CA LEU A 208 0.55 -10.96 -1.49
C LEU A 208 -0.27 -10.50 -2.70
N ASN A 209 -0.08 -9.26 -3.11
CA ASN A 209 -0.84 -8.65 -4.21
C ASN A 209 0.10 -8.11 -5.29
N ILE A 210 -0.17 -8.48 -6.54
CA ILE A 210 0.58 -8.05 -7.72
C ILE A 210 -0.37 -7.42 -8.74
N ASP A 211 -0.13 -6.14 -9.04
CA ASP A 211 -0.84 -5.36 -10.05
C ASP A 211 -2.38 -5.32 -9.87
N ARG A 212 -3.14 -5.75 -10.89
CA ARG A 212 -4.60 -5.61 -10.98
C ARG A 212 -5.40 -6.55 -10.06
N GLY A 213 -4.75 -7.48 -9.35
CA GLY A 213 -5.44 -8.43 -8.45
C GLY A 213 -6.25 -7.72 -7.38
N SER A 214 -5.76 -6.55 -6.94
CA SER A 214 -6.41 -5.58 -6.05
C SER A 214 -7.80 -5.10 -6.48
N SER A 215 -8.06 -5.01 -7.79
CA SER A 215 -9.27 -4.39 -8.36
C SER A 215 -10.39 -5.39 -8.63
N PHE A 216 -10.13 -6.69 -8.45
CA PHE A 216 -11.13 -7.72 -8.66
C PHE A 216 -12.23 -7.62 -7.59
N VAL A 217 -13.47 -7.43 -8.05
CA VAL A 217 -14.65 -7.45 -7.20
C VAL A 217 -14.97 -8.91 -6.89
N PHE A 218 -14.77 -9.30 -5.63
CA PHE A 218 -14.98 -10.67 -5.17
C PHE A 218 -16.46 -10.93 -4.85
N ALA A 219 -17.11 -9.97 -4.20
CA ALA A 219 -18.49 -10.11 -3.74
C ALA A 219 -19.24 -8.78 -3.73
N ARG A 220 -20.57 -8.85 -3.63
CA ARG A 220 -21.44 -7.72 -3.31
C ARG A 220 -21.53 -7.58 -1.79
N ASN A 221 -21.41 -6.35 -1.29
CA ASN A 221 -21.54 -6.03 0.11
C ASN A 221 -22.98 -6.25 0.60
N ALA A 222 -23.15 -7.14 1.57
CA ALA A 222 -24.46 -7.56 2.06
C ALA A 222 -25.14 -6.54 3.00
N VAL A 223 -24.42 -5.55 3.54
CA VAL A 223 -25.02 -4.53 4.44
C VAL A 223 -26.12 -3.72 3.74
N SER A 224 -27.06 -3.16 4.49
CA SER A 224 -28.13 -2.31 3.93
C SER A 224 -27.56 -1.08 3.22
N PRO A 225 -28.22 -0.54 2.18
CA PRO A 225 -27.74 0.65 1.46
C PRO A 225 -27.37 1.84 2.35
N GLU A 226 -28.07 2.01 3.48
CA GLU A 226 -27.85 3.08 4.46
C GLU A 226 -26.51 2.96 5.20
N LEU A 227 -26.01 1.74 5.37
CA LEU A 227 -24.73 1.45 6.04
C LEU A 227 -23.57 1.29 5.04
N ARG A 228 -23.84 1.38 3.73
CA ARG A 228 -22.80 1.32 2.69
C ARG A 228 -22.18 2.69 2.50
N PHE A 229 -20.90 2.70 2.19
CA PHE A 229 -20.29 3.90 1.62
C PHE A 229 -20.79 4.09 0.19
N ASP A 230 -21.49 5.20 -0.05
CA ASP A 230 -21.83 5.65 -1.40
C ASP A 230 -20.98 6.89 -1.75
N PRO A 231 -19.99 6.75 -2.66
CA PRO A 231 -19.18 7.87 -3.11
C PRO A 231 -20.01 9.07 -3.60
N ARG A 232 -21.21 8.83 -4.16
CA ARG A 232 -22.08 9.91 -4.66
C ARG A 232 -22.67 10.71 -3.52
N VAL A 233 -23.11 10.04 -2.47
CA VAL A 233 -23.64 10.69 -1.26
C VAL A 233 -22.54 11.46 -0.55
N GLU A 234 -21.34 10.87 -0.43
CA GLU A 234 -20.22 11.56 0.20
C GLU A 234 -19.74 12.78 -0.60
N VAL A 235 -19.65 12.68 -1.93
CA VAL A 235 -19.34 13.84 -2.79
C VAL A 235 -20.38 14.94 -2.63
N GLU A 236 -21.67 14.62 -2.57
CA GLU A 236 -22.71 15.63 -2.38
C GLU A 236 -22.65 16.26 -0.98
N ARG A 237 -22.40 15.46 0.06
CA ARG A 237 -22.15 15.96 1.42
C ARG A 237 -20.97 16.92 1.47
N LEU A 238 -19.84 16.56 0.83
CA LEU A 238 -18.65 17.41 0.75
C LEU A 238 -18.92 18.70 -0.04
N ARG A 239 -19.74 18.66 -1.10
CA ARG A 239 -20.16 19.87 -1.83
C ARG A 239 -20.99 20.83 -0.99
N ILE A 240 -21.90 20.31 -0.16
CA ILE A 240 -22.69 21.12 0.76
C ILE A 240 -21.78 21.76 1.81
N ALA A 241 -20.93 20.95 2.46
CA ALA A 241 -19.96 21.44 3.44
C ALA A 241 -19.00 22.50 2.86
N LEU A 242 -18.58 22.32 1.60
CA LEU A 242 -17.75 23.29 0.89
C LEU A 242 -18.49 24.62 0.69
N ARG A 243 -19.76 24.59 0.31
CA ARG A 243 -20.57 25.81 0.13
C ARG A 243 -20.72 26.58 1.44
N GLU A 244 -21.01 25.88 2.54
CA GLU A 244 -21.10 26.49 3.87
C GLU A 244 -19.76 27.09 4.32
N ALA A 245 -18.64 26.43 4.03
CA ALA A 245 -17.32 26.94 4.34
C ALA A 245 -16.98 28.21 3.55
N GLN A 246 -17.34 28.24 2.25
CA GLN A 246 -17.17 29.42 1.40
C GLN A 246 -18.02 30.61 1.86
N GLU A 247 -19.25 30.36 2.32
CA GLU A 247 -20.12 31.40 2.90
C GLU A 247 -19.50 31.98 4.17
N ARG A 248 -19.02 31.14 5.10
CA ARG A 248 -18.33 31.60 6.32
C ARG A 248 -17.05 32.37 6.02
N GLU A 249 -16.27 31.95 5.03
CA GLU A 249 -15.06 32.68 4.62
C GLU A 249 -15.40 34.07 4.07
N SER A 250 -16.44 34.17 3.24
CA SER A 250 -16.93 35.46 2.71
C SER A 250 -17.38 36.39 3.84
N GLU A 251 -18.10 35.86 4.84
CA GLU A 251 -18.51 36.62 6.03
C GLU A 251 -17.31 37.13 6.84
N LEU A 252 -16.33 36.27 7.09
CA LEU A 252 -15.11 36.64 7.80
C LEU A 252 -14.30 37.69 7.03
N ARG A 253 -14.21 37.55 5.70
CA ARG A 253 -13.53 38.51 4.83
C ARG A 253 -14.22 39.87 4.83
N ASN A 254 -15.55 39.91 4.79
CA ASN A 254 -16.32 41.15 4.89
C ASN A 254 -16.11 41.80 6.27
N THR A 255 -16.17 41.00 7.34
CA THR A 255 -15.92 41.47 8.71
C THR A 255 -14.51 42.07 8.86
N ALA A 256 -13.49 41.40 8.29
CA ALA A 256 -12.11 41.89 8.31
C ALA A 256 -11.97 43.21 7.54
N ASN A 257 -12.62 43.34 6.38
CA ASN A 257 -12.64 44.58 5.60
C ASN A 257 -13.30 45.72 6.37
N ASP A 258 -14.41 45.46 7.06
CA ASP A 258 -15.12 46.45 7.87
C ASP A 258 -14.25 46.94 9.04
N LEU A 259 -13.60 46.01 9.75
CA LEU A 259 -12.64 46.35 10.81
C LEU A 259 -11.46 47.15 10.29
N MET A 260 -10.91 46.80 9.13
CA MET A 260 -9.83 47.58 8.48
C MET A 260 -10.28 48.99 8.13
N ASN A 261 -11.51 49.14 7.60
CA ASN A 261 -12.09 50.43 7.29
C ASN A 261 -12.29 51.29 8.56
N GLU A 262 -12.74 50.68 9.66
CA GLU A 262 -12.91 51.35 10.94
C GLU A 262 -11.56 51.78 11.54
N LEU A 263 -10.55 50.91 11.48
CA LEU A 263 -9.19 51.20 11.91
C LEU A 263 -8.56 52.35 11.11
N ASN A 264 -8.80 52.40 9.80
CA ASN A 264 -8.37 53.49 8.94
C ASN A 264 -9.08 54.81 9.28
N LYS A 265 -10.37 54.79 9.63
CA LYS A 265 -11.10 55.97 10.13
C LYS A 265 -10.57 56.46 11.48
N LEU A 266 -10.17 55.55 12.37
CA LEU A 266 -9.56 55.92 13.66
C LEU A 266 -8.15 56.49 13.48
N ARG A 267 -7.35 55.94 12.56
CA ARG A 267 -6.04 56.49 12.16
C ARG A 267 -6.16 57.88 11.54
N SER A 268 -7.14 58.12 10.67
CA SER A 268 -7.32 59.45 10.07
C SER A 268 -7.75 60.50 11.10
N ARG A 269 -8.58 60.13 12.09
CA ARG A 269 -8.96 61.01 13.22
C ARG A 269 -7.83 61.29 14.22
N SER A 270 -6.88 60.37 14.38
CA SER A 270 -5.67 60.60 15.19
C SER A 270 -4.60 61.38 14.43
N SER A 271 -4.58 61.32 13.10
CA SER A 271 -3.70 62.15 12.25
C SER A 271 -4.13 63.62 12.13
N SER A 272 -5.35 64.00 12.54
CA SER A 272 -5.76 65.41 12.66
C SER A 272 -5.22 66.14 13.89
N SER A 273 -4.27 65.55 14.62
CA SER A 273 -3.70 66.14 15.84
C SER A 273 -2.16 66.19 15.90
N GLN A 274 -1.43 65.85 14.83
CA GLN A 274 0.03 66.05 14.82
C GLN A 274 0.62 66.27 13.42
N ASP A 275 1.38 67.36 13.34
CA ASP A 275 2.00 68.02 12.19
C ASP A 275 3.15 67.22 11.52
N ARG A 276 3.27 67.39 10.19
CA ARG A 276 4.48 67.43 9.33
C ARG A 276 5.67 66.49 9.60
N ARG A 277 6.02 65.67 8.57
CA ARG A 277 7.28 65.77 7.80
C ARG A 277 7.38 64.77 6.62
N ASP A 278 8.08 65.24 5.59
CA ASP A 278 8.39 64.62 4.28
C ASP A 278 9.07 63.24 4.34
N LEU A 279 8.82 62.41 3.31
CA LEU A 279 9.81 62.02 2.28
C LEU A 279 9.25 60.99 1.27
N SER A 280 9.14 61.44 0.01
CA SER A 280 9.43 60.77 -1.28
C SER A 280 9.16 59.27 -1.54
N LYS A 281 8.28 59.04 -2.54
CA LYS A 281 8.46 58.26 -3.78
C LYS A 281 9.34 56.99 -3.78
N ALA A 282 8.71 55.84 -4.08
CA ALA A 282 8.97 55.10 -5.33
C ALA A 282 7.85 54.06 -5.55
N GLU A 283 7.25 54.14 -6.73
CA GLU A 283 6.19 53.27 -7.23
C GLU A 283 6.76 52.56 -8.47
N VAL A 284 6.33 51.32 -8.69
CA VAL A 284 6.41 50.53 -9.94
C VAL A 284 7.74 49.85 -10.26
N ASP A 285 7.77 48.51 -10.14
CA ASP A 285 7.90 47.69 -11.36
C ASP A 285 7.11 46.38 -11.24
N ARG A 286 6.16 46.20 -12.16
CA ARG A 286 5.52 44.91 -12.47
C ARG A 286 6.36 44.31 -13.57
N ASN A 287 6.70 43.03 -13.47
CA ASN A 287 6.91 42.27 -14.71
C ASN A 287 6.35 40.86 -14.58
N GLU A 288 5.21 40.68 -15.25
CA GLU A 288 4.66 39.39 -15.65
C GLU A 288 5.64 38.73 -16.62
N GLY A 289 6.26 37.65 -16.18
CA GLY A 289 6.96 36.70 -17.04
C GLY A 289 6.09 35.49 -17.31
N ASN A 290 5.16 35.61 -18.25
CA ASN A 290 4.43 34.48 -18.83
C ASN A 290 5.43 33.57 -19.55
N GLY A 291 5.79 32.47 -18.92
CA GLY A 291 6.61 31.40 -19.49
C GLY A 291 6.11 30.07 -18.96
N LYS A 292 5.00 29.58 -19.51
CA LYS A 292 4.48 28.23 -19.27
C LYS A 292 5.57 27.22 -19.70
N PRO A 293 6.20 26.44 -18.81
CA PRO A 293 7.04 25.34 -19.22
C PRO A 293 6.18 24.08 -19.27
N ASP A 294 6.10 23.47 -20.45
CA ASP A 294 5.70 22.07 -20.59
C ASP A 294 6.59 21.19 -19.68
N SER A 295 6.02 20.69 -18.57
CA SER A 295 6.20 19.32 -18.08
C SER A 295 5.49 19.13 -16.74
N ASP A 296 4.51 18.22 -16.68
CA ASP A 296 3.85 17.69 -15.47
C ASP A 296 4.81 16.86 -14.59
N THR A 297 6.06 17.30 -14.41
CA THR A 297 7.09 16.56 -13.67
C THR A 297 7.40 17.26 -12.34
N TRP A 298 7.57 16.49 -11.28
CA TRP A 298 7.95 16.99 -9.96
C TRP A 298 9.42 16.67 -9.68
N ASP A 299 10.14 17.51 -8.94
CA ASP A 299 11.52 17.22 -8.59
C ASP A 299 11.59 16.21 -7.45
N PHE A 300 10.72 16.39 -6.45
CA PHE A 300 10.62 15.53 -5.28
C PHE A 300 9.17 15.18 -4.95
N PHE A 301 8.95 13.94 -4.53
CA PHE A 301 7.75 13.51 -3.81
C PHE A 301 8.09 13.17 -2.36
N VAL A 302 7.37 13.76 -1.40
CA VAL A 302 7.59 13.51 0.04
C VAL A 302 6.57 12.48 0.54
N SER A 303 7.07 11.30 0.92
CA SER A 303 6.29 10.22 1.54
C SER A 303 6.52 10.18 3.05
N TYR A 304 5.41 10.12 3.79
CA TYR A 304 5.37 10.23 5.24
C TYR A 304 4.13 9.52 5.79
N THR A 305 4.06 9.29 7.11
CA THR A 305 2.82 8.87 7.77
C THR A 305 2.12 10.05 8.43
N GLY A 306 0.83 9.94 8.74
CA GLY A 306 0.10 11.00 9.43
C GLY A 306 0.75 11.47 10.74
N ALA A 307 1.49 10.61 11.44
CA ALA A 307 2.25 10.98 12.65
C ALA A 307 3.41 11.96 12.36
N ASP A 308 3.91 11.96 11.14
CA ASP A 308 5.09 12.70 10.68
C ASP A 308 4.73 13.94 9.85
N LEU A 309 3.45 14.35 9.84
CA LEU A 309 2.92 15.43 8.99
C LEU A 309 3.72 16.74 9.13
N GLN A 310 4.01 17.16 10.37
CA GLN A 310 4.76 18.40 10.63
C GLN A 310 6.16 18.36 10.03
N TRP A 311 6.84 17.21 10.08
CA TRP A 311 8.14 17.01 9.45
C TRP A 311 8.04 17.04 7.93
N ALA A 312 6.98 16.46 7.37
CA ALA A 312 6.74 16.47 5.92
C ALA A 312 6.54 17.89 5.39
N GLU A 313 5.68 18.68 6.03
CA GLU A 313 5.42 20.08 5.66
C GLU A 313 6.70 20.92 5.79
N TRP A 314 7.48 20.74 6.86
CA TRP A 314 8.74 21.45 7.03
C TRP A 314 9.77 21.10 5.95
N VAL A 315 9.95 19.81 5.65
CA VAL A 315 10.86 19.35 4.58
C VAL A 315 10.44 19.91 3.23
N ALA A 316 9.14 19.87 2.91
CA ALA A 316 8.62 20.41 1.67
C ALA A 316 8.83 21.94 1.57
N ALA A 317 8.60 22.68 2.65
CA ALA A 317 8.76 24.14 2.67
C ALA A 317 10.22 24.55 2.43
N VAL A 318 11.15 23.86 3.10
CA VAL A 318 12.60 24.10 2.92
C VAL A 318 13.04 23.86 1.47
N LEU A 319 12.45 22.88 0.80
CA LEU A 319 12.77 22.53 -0.58
C LEU A 319 12.14 23.49 -1.60
N GLU A 320 10.90 23.92 -1.39
CA GLU A 320 10.25 24.95 -2.22
C GLU A 320 10.96 26.30 -2.10
N ASP A 321 11.37 26.70 -0.89
CA ASP A 321 12.19 27.90 -0.64
C ASP A 321 13.54 27.86 -1.37
N ALA A 322 14.05 26.65 -1.65
CA ALA A 322 15.27 26.43 -2.42
C ALA A 322 15.04 26.34 -3.94
N GLY A 323 13.79 26.45 -4.39
CA GLY A 323 13.39 26.50 -5.80
C GLY A 323 13.06 25.14 -6.43
N TYR A 324 12.85 24.08 -5.65
CA TYR A 324 12.43 22.76 -6.17
C TYR A 324 10.91 22.64 -6.24
N ARG A 325 10.39 21.91 -7.22
CA ARG A 325 8.97 21.51 -7.27
C ARG A 325 8.75 20.28 -6.42
N VAL A 326 7.99 20.41 -5.34
CA VAL A 326 7.75 19.34 -4.37
C VAL A 326 6.29 18.94 -4.41
N LEU A 327 6.04 17.64 -4.53
CA LEU A 327 4.72 17.05 -4.34
C LEU A 327 4.62 16.50 -2.91
N ILE A 328 3.64 16.98 -2.14
CA ILE A 328 3.32 16.50 -0.80
C ILE A 328 1.80 16.35 -0.63
N GLN A 329 1.38 15.23 -0.02
CA GLN A 329 -0.04 14.99 0.26
C GLN A 329 -0.72 16.17 0.96
N ALA A 330 -0.07 16.77 1.94
CA ALA A 330 -0.64 17.82 2.78
C ALA A 330 -1.12 19.05 1.98
N TRP A 331 -0.46 19.36 0.85
CA TRP A 331 -0.68 20.60 0.11
C TRP A 331 -1.35 20.37 -1.24
N ASP A 332 -0.97 19.31 -1.94
CA ASP A 332 -1.34 19.11 -3.35
C ASP A 332 -2.61 18.25 -3.52
N PHE A 333 -3.00 17.49 -2.49
CA PHE A 333 -4.12 16.56 -2.57
C PHE A 333 -5.39 17.28 -2.12
N VAL A 334 -5.74 18.31 -2.87
CA VAL A 334 -6.93 19.15 -2.65
C VAL A 334 -8.22 18.37 -2.90
N VAL A 335 -9.34 18.86 -2.37
CA VAL A 335 -10.67 18.22 -2.45
C VAL A 335 -11.03 17.87 -3.90
N GLY A 336 -11.40 16.61 -4.14
CA GLY A 336 -11.66 16.05 -5.48
C GLY A 336 -10.48 15.27 -6.08
N SER A 337 -9.31 15.29 -5.44
CA SER A 337 -8.15 14.50 -5.83
C SER A 337 -8.38 13.00 -5.59
N ASN A 338 -8.09 12.17 -6.58
CA ASN A 338 -8.06 10.72 -6.40
C ASN A 338 -6.75 10.34 -5.70
N TRP A 339 -6.82 10.24 -4.38
CA TRP A 339 -5.74 9.86 -3.46
C TRP A 339 -4.81 8.76 -4.01
N GLN A 340 -5.41 7.67 -4.49
CA GLN A 340 -4.68 6.48 -4.93
C GLN A 340 -3.98 6.67 -6.29
N LEU A 341 -4.61 7.40 -7.22
CA LEU A 341 -4.00 7.73 -8.50
C LEU A 341 -2.93 8.81 -8.37
N GLN A 342 -3.11 9.78 -7.47
CA GLN A 342 -2.13 10.86 -7.22
C GLN A 342 -0.86 10.32 -6.54
N MET A 343 -1.00 9.34 -5.65
CA MET A 343 0.15 8.63 -5.05
C MET A 343 0.95 7.84 -6.10
N LEU A 344 0.25 7.05 -6.93
CA LEU A 344 0.87 6.33 -8.05
C LEU A 344 1.49 7.27 -9.09
N HIS A 345 0.88 8.44 -9.29
CA HIS A 345 1.40 9.49 -10.14
C HIS A 345 2.67 10.08 -9.52
N GLY A 346 2.67 10.47 -8.23
CA GLY A 346 3.84 11.01 -7.53
C GLY A 346 5.08 10.12 -7.60
N ILE A 347 4.93 8.80 -7.46
CA ILE A 347 6.04 7.83 -7.60
C ILE A 347 6.56 7.73 -9.06
N ARG A 348 5.69 7.99 -10.05
CA ARG A 348 6.02 7.89 -11.48
C ARG A 348 6.49 9.20 -12.12
N SER A 349 5.92 10.34 -11.72
CA SER A 349 6.16 11.66 -12.32
C SER A 349 7.15 12.51 -11.52
N SER A 350 7.54 12.07 -10.32
CA SER A 350 8.64 12.71 -9.58
C SER A 350 9.98 12.12 -9.97
N ALA A 351 10.98 12.98 -10.15
CA ALA A 351 12.34 12.55 -10.42
C ALA A 351 12.91 11.73 -9.26
N ARG A 352 12.58 12.10 -8.01
CA ARG A 352 13.01 11.43 -6.79
C ARG A 352 11.91 11.44 -5.73
N MET A 353 11.97 10.48 -4.82
CA MET A 353 11.09 10.35 -3.67
C MET A 353 11.90 10.44 -2.39
N ILE A 354 11.45 11.28 -1.47
CA ILE A 354 11.97 11.41 -0.11
C ILE A 354 11.06 10.59 0.80
N ALA A 355 11.62 9.60 1.50
CA ALA A 355 10.89 8.78 2.47
C ALA A 355 11.28 9.20 3.88
N LEU A 356 10.33 9.77 4.64
CA LEU A 356 10.55 10.18 6.02
C LEU A 356 10.44 8.98 6.96
N LEU A 357 11.58 8.46 7.38
CA LEU A 357 11.68 7.27 8.23
C LEU A 357 11.49 7.65 9.71
N SER A 358 10.45 7.08 10.29
CA SER A 358 10.13 7.03 11.72
C SER A 358 9.73 5.59 12.10
N SER A 359 9.63 5.29 13.39
CA SER A 359 9.12 3.99 13.84
C SER A 359 7.70 3.72 13.31
N SER A 360 6.86 4.76 13.27
CA SER A 360 5.51 4.73 12.70
C SER A 360 5.53 4.44 11.20
N TYR A 361 6.43 5.08 10.45
CA TYR A 361 6.58 4.85 9.00
C TYR A 361 6.95 3.40 8.67
N LEU A 362 7.90 2.82 9.41
CA LEU A 362 8.37 1.45 9.19
C LEU A 362 7.33 0.38 9.54
N SER A 363 6.45 0.67 10.52
CA SER A 363 5.34 -0.22 10.89
C SER A 363 4.12 -0.09 9.97
N SER A 364 4.06 0.95 9.13
CA SER A 364 2.92 1.19 8.25
C SER A 364 3.01 0.34 6.97
N VAL A 365 1.90 -0.33 6.63
CA VAL A 365 1.77 -1.16 5.41
C VAL A 365 2.03 -0.34 4.13
N TYR A 366 1.64 0.94 4.15
CA TYR A 366 1.81 1.86 3.02
C TYR A 366 3.26 2.36 2.89
N GLY A 367 3.90 2.74 4.01
CA GLY A 367 5.31 3.14 4.01
C GLY A 367 6.20 2.05 3.41
N GLN A 368 6.01 0.79 3.81
CA GLN A 368 6.75 -0.36 3.26
C GLN A 368 6.53 -0.54 1.75
N SER A 369 5.30 -0.38 1.27
CA SER A 369 4.97 -0.59 -0.15
C SER A 369 5.55 0.51 -1.05
N GLU A 370 5.59 1.75 -0.57
CA GLU A 370 6.01 2.92 -1.34
C GLU A 370 7.53 2.97 -1.59
N TRP A 371 8.35 2.85 -0.55
CA TRP A 371 9.81 2.87 -0.75
C TRP A 371 10.30 1.61 -1.48
N GLN A 372 9.64 0.45 -1.28
CA GLN A 372 9.95 -0.76 -2.04
C GLN A 372 9.64 -0.60 -3.53
N ALA A 373 8.52 0.04 -3.90
CA ALA A 373 8.20 0.33 -5.29
C ALA A 373 9.21 1.27 -5.95
N THR A 374 9.67 2.29 -5.23
CA THR A 374 10.69 3.23 -5.71
C THR A 374 12.05 2.57 -5.86
N LEU A 375 12.45 1.72 -4.91
CA LEU A 375 13.70 0.95 -5.00
C LEU A 375 13.68 -0.02 -6.19
N ARG A 376 12.55 -0.68 -6.48
CA ARG A 376 12.41 -1.53 -7.68
C ARG A 376 12.56 -0.76 -8.99
N ALA A 377 12.26 0.53 -9.00
CA ALA A 377 12.40 1.38 -10.19
C ALA A 377 13.84 1.90 -10.39
N ASP A 378 14.70 1.82 -9.38
CA ASP A 378 16.13 2.20 -9.42
C ASP A 378 16.95 1.26 -8.52
N PRO A 379 17.05 -0.04 -8.86
CA PRO A 379 17.63 -1.06 -7.97
C PRO A 379 19.13 -0.84 -7.71
N ASP A 380 19.84 -0.26 -8.68
CA ASP A 380 21.27 0.07 -8.57
C ASP A 380 21.52 1.43 -7.90
N GLY A 381 20.46 2.19 -7.58
CA GLY A 381 20.54 3.50 -6.93
C GLY A 381 21.22 4.60 -7.76
N ILE A 382 21.36 4.40 -9.08
CA ILE A 382 22.09 5.30 -9.98
C ILE A 382 21.31 6.61 -10.16
N GLN A 383 19.99 6.52 -10.25
CA GLN A 383 19.11 7.68 -10.40
C GLN A 383 18.87 8.38 -9.05
N ARG A 384 19.19 7.69 -7.94
CA ARG A 384 18.93 8.12 -6.56
C ARG A 384 17.45 8.41 -6.37
N LYS A 385 16.62 7.51 -6.91
CA LYS A 385 15.17 7.69 -6.95
C LYS A 385 14.55 7.64 -5.57
N LEU A 386 15.16 6.91 -4.63
CA LEU A 386 14.77 6.89 -3.21
C LEU A 386 15.80 7.61 -2.36
N LEU A 387 15.34 8.58 -1.55
CA LEU A 387 16.13 9.34 -0.59
C LEU A 387 15.57 9.10 0.82
N PRO A 388 16.13 8.15 1.59
CA PRO A 388 15.69 7.91 2.95
C PRO A 388 16.14 9.02 3.90
N VAL A 389 15.22 9.63 4.63
CA VAL A 389 15.48 10.69 5.61
C VAL A 389 14.94 10.26 6.97
N ARG A 390 15.83 10.02 7.93
CA ARG A 390 15.48 9.62 9.30
C ARG A 390 15.19 10.85 10.15
N ILE A 391 13.93 11.00 10.55
CA ILE A 391 13.45 12.06 11.46
C ILE A 391 13.37 11.59 12.92
N GLU A 392 13.57 10.29 13.12
CA GLU A 392 13.67 9.60 14.41
C GLU A 392 14.85 8.61 14.33
N ASP A 393 15.48 8.30 15.47
CA ASP A 393 16.49 7.24 15.55
C ASP A 393 15.82 5.86 15.45
N CYS A 394 15.51 5.44 14.23
CA CYS A 394 14.84 4.17 13.94
C CYS A 394 15.76 3.21 13.14
N PRO A 395 15.56 1.88 13.25
CA PRO A 395 16.32 0.92 12.47
C PRO A 395 16.01 1.03 10.97
N ARG A 396 16.97 0.67 10.11
CA ARG A 396 16.75 0.57 8.66
C ARG A 396 16.67 -0.91 8.25
N PRO A 397 15.48 -1.52 8.23
CA PRO A 397 15.36 -2.95 7.94
C PRO A 397 15.61 -3.27 6.47
N GLY A 398 16.26 -4.40 6.22
CA GLY A 398 16.44 -4.97 4.88
C GLY A 398 17.21 -4.04 3.93
N LEU A 399 16.65 -3.81 2.73
CA LEU A 399 17.29 -3.04 1.68
C LEU A 399 17.44 -1.54 2.00
N LEU A 400 16.78 -1.01 3.03
CA LEU A 400 17.01 0.37 3.46
C LEU A 400 18.39 0.54 4.12
N ASP A 401 19.02 -0.53 4.61
CA ASP A 401 20.36 -0.45 5.18
C ASP A 401 21.44 -0.20 4.11
N THR A 402 21.22 -0.69 2.90
CA THR A 402 22.17 -0.57 1.78
C THR A 402 22.13 0.82 1.11
N ILE A 403 21.11 1.63 1.41
CA ILE A 403 20.92 2.97 0.85
C ILE A 403 21.43 4.00 1.85
N VAL A 404 22.26 4.92 1.37
CA VAL A 404 22.76 6.04 2.18
C VAL A 404 21.57 6.93 2.60
N SER A 405 21.33 7.02 3.91
CA SER A 405 20.28 7.85 4.48
C SER A 405 20.80 9.20 4.99
N LEU A 406 19.86 10.13 5.16
CA LEU A 406 20.08 11.41 5.84
C LEU A 406 19.46 11.35 7.24
N ASP A 407 20.25 11.63 8.28
CA ASP A 407 19.72 11.76 9.64
C ASP A 407 19.46 13.24 9.95
N LEU A 408 18.22 13.55 10.35
CA LEU A 408 17.78 14.89 10.79
C LEU A 408 17.43 14.95 12.28
N PHE A 409 17.29 13.81 12.95
CA PHE A 409 17.03 13.75 14.39
C PHE A 409 18.22 14.29 15.20
N GLY A 410 17.93 14.93 16.34
CA GLY A 410 18.96 15.45 17.26
C GLY A 410 19.68 16.72 16.79
N LEU A 411 19.23 17.35 15.71
CA LEU A 411 19.75 18.61 15.19
C LEU A 411 18.82 19.78 15.53
N ASP A 412 19.38 20.99 15.62
CA ASP A 412 18.57 22.22 15.58
C ASP A 412 18.06 22.51 14.15
N GLU A 413 17.08 23.39 14.03
CA GLU A 413 16.41 23.70 12.75
C GLU A 413 17.39 24.21 11.69
N ASP A 414 18.32 25.08 12.07
CA ASP A 414 19.32 25.66 11.17
C ASP A 414 20.30 24.60 10.64
N ALA A 415 20.74 23.69 11.51
CA ALA A 415 21.58 22.56 11.16
C ALA A 415 20.83 21.54 10.29
N ALA A 416 19.58 21.22 10.64
CA ALA A 416 18.74 20.32 9.86
C ALA A 416 18.49 20.87 8.44
N ARG A 417 18.17 22.16 8.33
CA ARG A 417 17.95 22.85 7.04
C ARG A 417 19.19 22.78 6.15
N ARG A 418 20.36 23.15 6.68
CA ARG A 418 21.63 23.07 5.92
C ARG A 418 21.94 21.64 5.47
N ARG A 419 21.71 20.66 6.35
CA ARG A 419 21.97 19.24 6.10
C ARG A 419 21.05 18.68 5.03
N LEU A 420 19.76 19.01 5.06
CA LEU A 420 18.77 18.63 4.06
C LEU A 420 19.13 19.19 2.68
N LEU A 421 19.37 20.50 2.57
CA LEU A 421 19.70 21.15 1.30
C LEU A 421 21.00 20.61 0.68
N GLN A 422 22.02 20.34 1.51
CA GLN A 422 23.27 19.75 1.03
C GLN A 422 23.07 18.32 0.51
N ALA A 423 22.30 17.49 1.22
CA ALA A 423 22.01 16.13 0.81
C ALA A 423 21.22 16.09 -0.50
N VAL A 424 20.20 16.95 -0.62
CA VAL A 424 19.34 17.04 -1.80
C VAL A 424 20.13 17.56 -3.01
N ALA A 425 20.92 18.62 -2.85
CA ALA A 425 21.81 19.10 -3.92
C ALA A 425 22.82 18.02 -4.34
N GLY A 426 23.31 17.22 -3.40
CA GLY A 426 24.14 16.05 -3.64
C GLY A 426 23.44 14.94 -4.44
N ALA A 427 22.17 14.68 -4.13
CA ALA A 427 21.35 13.70 -4.84
C ALA A 427 21.02 14.14 -6.28
N VAL A 428 20.81 15.44 -6.50
CA VAL A 428 20.55 16.01 -7.84
C VAL A 428 21.82 16.02 -8.69
N SER A 429 22.93 16.52 -8.15
CA SER A 429 24.22 16.63 -8.85
C SER A 429 25.01 15.32 -8.94
N GLY A 430 24.66 14.33 -8.12
CA GLY A 430 25.37 13.07 -7.97
C GLY A 430 26.71 13.16 -7.24
N ARG A 431 27.09 14.33 -6.71
CA ARG A 431 28.39 14.54 -6.07
C ARG A 431 28.35 15.62 -4.97
N VAL A 432 28.72 15.25 -3.74
CA VAL A 432 28.95 16.19 -2.63
C VAL A 432 30.45 16.43 -2.47
N LYS A 433 31.03 17.25 -3.36
CA LYS A 433 32.44 17.66 -3.21
C LYS A 433 32.48 19.02 -2.50
N PRO A 434 33.23 19.16 -1.38
CA PRO A 434 33.48 20.47 -0.79
C PRO A 434 34.11 21.41 -1.82
N SER A 435 33.66 22.68 -1.81
CA SER A 435 34.23 23.75 -2.63
C SER A 435 35.67 24.06 -2.22
N GLU A 436 36.00 23.89 -0.94
CA GLU A 436 37.35 24.03 -0.42
C GLU A 436 38.14 22.71 -0.45
N LYS A 437 39.44 22.80 -0.73
CA LYS A 437 40.32 21.64 -0.67
C LYS A 437 40.37 21.12 0.78
N PRO A 438 40.13 19.83 1.03
CA PRO A 438 40.22 19.28 2.38
C PRO A 438 41.62 19.55 2.95
N LYS A 439 41.67 19.96 4.22
CA LYS A 439 42.94 20.17 4.93
C LYS A 439 43.75 18.87 4.90
N PHE A 440 45.06 19.00 4.76
CA PHE A 440 45.95 17.84 4.77
C PHE A 440 45.80 17.07 6.10
N PRO A 441 45.48 15.77 6.08
CA PRO A 441 45.36 14.99 7.30
C PRO A 441 46.76 14.75 7.87
N PHE A 442 47.12 15.45 8.94
CA PHE A 442 48.28 15.10 9.75
C PHE A 442 47.88 14.00 10.73
N ARG A 443 48.77 13.01 10.95
CA ARG A 443 48.58 11.94 11.93
C ARG A 443 49.00 12.39 13.32
#